data_AF-A0A7C3B774-F1
#
_entry.id   AF-A0A7C3B774-F1
#
_cell.length_a   1.000
_cell.length_b   1.000
_cell.length_c   1.000
_cell.angle_alpha   90.00
_cell.angle_beta   90.00
_cell.angle_gamma   90.00
#
_symmetry.space_group_name_H-M   'P 1'
#
loop_
_entity.id
_entity.type
_entity.pdbx_description
1 polymer ?
#
loop_
_entity_poly.entity_id
_entity_poly.type
_entity_poly.pdbx_seq_one_letter_code
_entity_poly.pdbx_strand_id
1 'polypeptide(L)' 'MVCHGKACIKGTRIPVSVVLDNLAAGLTCEEILQSYPALTREAIQAAIAYAADLASERIVALPV' A
#
# COMPACT_ATOMS: atom_id res chain seq x y z
N MET A 1 -9.57 7.05 6.64
CA MET A 1 -9.91 6.27 7.84
C MET A 1 -8.60 5.89 8.50
N VAL A 2 -8.32 6.42 9.69
CA VAL A 2 -7.12 6.09 10.45
C VAL A 2 -7.52 5.03 11.47
N CYS A 3 -7.03 3.81 11.31
CA CYS A 3 -7.18 2.77 12.32
C CYS A 3 -5.82 2.58 12.97
N HIS A 4 -5.68 2.97 14.24
CA HIS A 4 -4.48 2.75 15.06
C HIS A 4 -3.17 3.35 14.48
N GLY A 5 -3.25 4.51 13.82
CA GLY A 5 -2.07 5.15 13.21
C GLY A 5 -1.58 4.48 11.93
N LYS A 6 -2.31 3.48 11.41
CA LYS A 6 -2.03 2.85 10.12
C LYS A 6 -3.11 3.27 9.12
N ALA A 7 -2.70 3.76 7.95
CA ALA A 7 -3.62 4.04 6.86
C ALA A 7 -4.25 2.72 6.40
N CYS A 8 -5.58 2.63 6.43
CA CYS A 8 -6.32 1.50 5.89
C CYS A 8 -6.97 1.90 4.57
N ILE A 9 -7.00 0.95 3.62
CA ILE A 9 -7.69 1.17 2.36
C ILE A 9 -9.18 1.33 2.62
N LYS A 10 -9.76 2.42 2.11
CA LYS A 10 -11.16 2.79 2.33
C LYS A 10 -12.10 1.65 1.92
N GLY A 11 -12.98 1.23 2.84
CA GLY A 11 -13.92 0.13 2.59
C GLY A 11 -13.35 -1.26 2.91
N THR A 12 -12.09 -1.37 3.33
CA THR A 12 -11.47 -2.64 3.74
C THR A 12 -10.81 -2.50 5.11
N ARG A 13 -10.56 -3.64 5.76
CA ARG A 13 -9.69 -3.70 6.95
C ARG A 13 -8.23 -4.00 6.59
N ILE A 14 -7.85 -3.79 5.32
CA ILE A 14 -6.51 -4.10 4.82
C ILE A 14 -5.62 -2.85 5.03
N PRO A 15 -4.50 -2.99 5.76
CA PRO A 15 -3.53 -1.90 5.91
C PRO A 15 -2.86 -1.59 4.58
N VAL A 16 -2.56 -0.31 4.34
CA VAL A 16 -1.74 0.13 3.20
C VAL A 16 -0.35 -0.54 3.23
N SER A 17 0.21 -0.78 4.42
CA SER A 17 1.49 -1.47 4.56
C SER A 17 1.49 -2.86 3.93
N VAL A 18 0.39 -3.63 4.06
CA VAL A 18 0.32 -4.99 3.48
C VAL A 18 0.41 -4.95 1.96
N VAL A 19 -0.21 -3.95 1.32
CA VAL A 19 -0.10 -3.78 -0.13
C VAL A 19 1.33 -3.44 -0.53
N LEU A 20 1.96 -2.52 0.19
CA LEU A 20 3.35 -2.11 -0.06
C LEU A 20 4.35 -3.24 0.21
N ASP A 21 4.13 -4.06 1.24
CA ASP A 21 4.96 -5.22 1.57
C ASP A 21 4.91 -6.27 0.45
N ASN A 22 3.72 -6.53 -0.10
CA ASN A 22 3.57 -7.43 -1.24
C ASN A 22 4.25 -6.87 -2.50
N LEU A 23 4.11 -5.57 -2.77
CA LEU A 23 4.81 -4.92 -3.88
C LEU A 23 6.34 -4.99 -3.69
N ALA A 24 6.83 -4.79 -2.47
CA ALA A 24 8.26 -4.90 -2.13
C ALA A 24 8.78 -6.35 -2.26
N ALA A 25 7.92 -7.35 -2.01
CA ALA A 25 8.22 -8.76 -2.27
C ALA A 25 8.19 -9.14 -3.77
N GLY A 26 7.87 -8.20 -4.66
CA GLY A 26 7.87 -8.40 -6.11
C GLY A 26 6.56 -8.95 -6.67
N LEU A 27 5.48 -8.99 -5.89
CA LEU A 27 4.17 -9.40 -6.39
C LEU A 27 3.60 -8.33 -7.32
N THR A 28 2.95 -8.78 -8.38
CA THR A 28 2.20 -7.93 -9.30
C THR A 28 0.88 -7.50 -8.68
N CYS A 29 0.30 -6.42 -9.21
CA CYS A 29 -1.02 -5.95 -8.77
C CYS A 29 -2.10 -7.03 -8.92
N GLU A 30 -1.99 -7.88 -9.94
CA GLU A 30 -2.95 -8.96 -10.19
C GLU A 30 -2.87 -10.06 -9.14
N GLU A 31 -1.67 -10.47 -8.74
CA GLU A 31 -1.49 -11.46 -7.67
C GLU A 31 -1.98 -10.92 -6.31
N ILE A 32 -1.77 -9.63 -6.07
CA ILE A 32 -2.29 -8.94 -4.87
C ILE A 32 -3.83 -8.93 -4.89
N LEU A 33 -4.45 -8.63 -6.03
CA LEU A 33 -5.91 -8.66 -6.18
C LEU A 33 -6.49 -10.08 -6.04
N GLN A 34 -5.76 -11.10 -6.51
CA GLN A 34 -6.15 -12.49 -6.29
C GLN A 34 -6.09 -12.90 -4.82
N SER A 35 -5.06 -12.44 -4.10
CA SER A 35 -4.90 -12.70 -2.67
C SER A 35 -5.89 -11.91 -1.81
N TYR A 36 -6.29 -10.72 -2.29
CA TYR A 36 -7.20 -9.82 -1.60
C TYR A 36 -8.30 -9.33 -2.55
N PRO A 37 -9.34 -10.16 -2.81
CA PRO A 37 -10.42 -9.82 -3.75
C PRO A 37 -11.29 -8.63 -3.30
N ALA A 38 -11.14 -8.19 -2.05
CA ALA A 38 -11.76 -6.98 -1.54
C ALA A 38 -11.03 -5.69 -1.97
N LEU A 39 -9.83 -5.80 -2.53
CA LEU A 39 -9.08 -4.68 -3.08
C LEU A 39 -9.49 -4.42 -4.53
N THR A 40 -9.34 -3.17 -4.95
CA THR A 40 -9.44 -2.77 -6.34
C THR A 40 -8.09 -2.24 -6.82
N ARG A 41 -7.92 -2.14 -8.14
CA ARG A 41 -6.67 -1.62 -8.72
C ARG A 41 -6.44 -0.17 -8.30
N GLU A 42 -7.51 0.62 -8.21
CA GLU A 42 -7.49 2.01 -7.74
C GLU A 42 -7.04 2.10 -6.28
N ALA A 43 -7.42 1.12 -5.46
CA ALA A 43 -7.03 1.04 -4.07
C ALA A 43 -5.51 0.80 -3.92
N ILE A 44 -4.93 -0.04 -4.78
CA ILE A 44 -3.49 -0.28 -4.84
C ILE A 44 -2.76 0.98 -5.29
N GLN A 45 -3.25 1.66 -6.33
CA GLN A 45 -2.68 2.93 -6.79
C GLN A 45 -2.73 4.02 -5.72
N ALA A 46 -3.85 4.15 -5.00
CA ALA A 46 -3.98 5.10 -3.90
C ALA A 46 -3.01 4.78 -2.75
N ALA A 47 -2.78 3.50 -2.45
CA ALA A 47 -1.79 3.06 -1.47
C ALA A 47 -0.36 3.45 -1.88
N ILE A 48 0.00 3.27 -3.16
CA ILE A 48 1.30 3.67 -3.70
C ILE A 48 1.47 5.19 -3.66
N ALA A 49 0.45 5.94 -4.08
CA ALA A 49 0.48 7.41 -4.06
C ALA A 49 0.65 7.95 -2.63
N TYR A 50 -0.08 7.37 -1.67
CA TYR A 50 0.08 7.70 -0.25
C TYR A 50 1.50 7.41 0.26
N ALA A 51 2.10 6.29 -0.15
CA ALA A 51 3.48 5.97 0.21
C ALA A 51 4.49 6.94 -0.40
N ALA A 52 4.29 7.34 -1.67
CA ALA A 52 5.14 8.29 -2.37
C ALA A 52 5.09 9.69 -1.74
N ASP A 53 3.90 10.13 -1.32
CA ASP A 53 3.68 11.40 -0.62
C ASP A 53 4.42 11.40 0.73
N LEU A 54 4.26 10.34 1.54
CA LEU A 54 4.98 10.16 2.80
C LEU A 54 6.51 10.09 2.64
N ALA A 55 6.98 9.45 1.57
CA ALA A 55 8.40 9.37 1.27
C ALA A 55 8.96 10.72 0.79
N SER A 56 8.14 11.54 0.14
CA SER A 56 8.55 12.87 -0.32
C SER A 56 8.78 13.84 0.84
N GLU A 57 8.02 13.71 1.93
CA GLU A 57 8.24 14.51 3.15
C GLU A 57 9.50 14.12 3.93
N ARG A 58 10.05 12.92 3.70
CA ARG A 58 11.16 12.40 4.50
C ARG A 58 12.28 11.85 3.62
N ILE A 59 13.38 12.57 3.54
CA ILE A 59 14.60 12.09 2.89
C ILE A 59 15.19 10.95 3.75
N VAL A 60 15.20 9.73 3.22
CA VAL A 60 15.81 8.56 3.84
C VAL A 60 16.91 8.04 2.93
N ALA A 61 18.09 7.73 3.48
CA ALA A 61 19.13 7.07 2.71
C ALA A 61 18.69 5.63 2.40
N LEU A 62 18.43 5.36 1.11
CA LEU A 62 18.11 4.02 0.66
C LEU A 62 19.41 3.21 0.53
N PRO A 63 19.53 2.04 1.18
CA PRO A 63 20.62 1.12 0.88
C PRO A 63 20.38 0.57 -0.53
N VAL A 64 21.21 1.01 -1.49
CA VAL A 64 21.30 0.44 -2.84
C VAL A 64 22.32 -0.69 -2.88
#